data_AF-A0A699V002-F1
#
_entry.id   AF-A0A699V002-F1
#
_cell.length_a   1.000
_cell.length_b   1.000
_cell.length_c   1.000
_cell.angle_alpha   90.00
_cell.angle_beta   90.00
_cell.angle_gamma   90.00
#
_symmetry.space_group_name_H-M   'P 1'
#
loop_
_entity.id
_entity.type
_entity.pdbx_description
1 polymer ?
#
loop_
_entity_poly.entity_id
_entity_poly.type
_entity_poly.pdbx_seq_one_letter_code
_entity_poly.pdbx_strand_id
1 'polypeptide(L)' 'GKKATAFPAMCNKLSDPSEAESRVVVDGKLITSRGPGTSIEFALAIVEKLLGREKALEIAKAMLVV' A
#
# COMPACT_ATOMS: atom_id res chain seq x y z
N GLY A 1 -13.99 3.06 -11.89
CA GLY A 1 -13.06 3.85 -11.05
C GLY A 1 -11.83 3.02 -10.75
N LYS A 2 -10.90 3.52 -9.92
CA LYS A 2 -9.78 2.73 -9.38
C LYS A 2 -10.13 2.16 -8.00
N LYS A 3 -9.57 1.00 -7.66
CA LYS A 3 -9.63 0.42 -6.31
C LYS A 3 -8.69 1.17 -5.38
N ALA A 4 -9.09 1.37 -4.14
CA ALA A 4 -8.31 2.07 -3.13
C ALA A 4 -8.69 1.61 -1.71
N THR A 5 -7.77 1.78 -0.78
CA THR A 5 -8.02 1.72 0.66
C THR A 5 -7.78 3.11 1.28
N ALA A 6 -8.17 3.29 2.54
CA ALA A 6 -7.99 4.55 3.26
C ALA A 6 -7.85 4.29 4.77
N PHE A 7 -7.65 5.37 5.53
CA PHE A 7 -7.81 5.31 6.98
C PHE A 7 -9.20 4.78 7.35
N PRO A 8 -9.37 3.86 8.32
CA PRO A 8 -10.64 3.17 8.55
C PRO A 8 -11.86 4.10 8.69
N ALA A 9 -11.71 5.23 9.40
CA ALA A 9 -12.78 6.21 9.57
C ALA A 9 -13.13 7.02 8.30
N MET A 10 -12.37 6.83 7.21
CA MET A 10 -12.52 7.50 5.92
C MET A 10 -12.95 6.53 4.81
N CYS A 11 -12.98 5.21 5.05
CA CYS A 11 -13.32 4.21 4.03
C CYS A 11 -14.74 4.39 3.48
N ASN A 12 -15.68 4.89 4.28
CA ASN A 12 -17.05 5.21 3.84
C ASN A 12 -17.14 6.37 2.84
N LYS A 13 -16.06 7.14 2.64
CA LYS A 13 -15.98 8.20 1.62
C LYS A 13 -15.48 7.68 0.27
N LEU A 14 -15.03 6.44 0.19
CA LEU A 14 -14.67 5.81 -1.08
C LEU A 14 -15.95 5.48 -1.86
N SER A 15 -15.92 5.72 -3.17
CA SER A 15 -17.02 5.30 -4.05
C SER A 15 -17.20 3.78 -4.11
N ASP A 16 -16.15 3.03 -3.76
CA ASP A 16 -16.12 1.57 -3.71
C ASP A 16 -15.27 1.11 -2.51
N PRO A 17 -15.90 0.65 -1.41
CA PRO A 17 -15.19 0.24 -0.20
C PRO A 17 -14.73 -1.23 -0.23
N SER A 18 -14.72 -1.91 -1.38
CA SER A 18 -14.37 -3.34 -1.46
C SER A 18 -12.97 -3.68 -0.92
N GLU A 19 -12.06 -2.70 -0.93
CA GLU A 19 -10.67 -2.84 -0.45
C GLU A 19 -10.43 -2.13 0.89
N ALA A 20 -11.47 -1.73 1.62
CA ALA A 20 -11.34 -0.97 2.87
C ALA A 20 -10.47 -1.65 3.94
N GLU A 21 -10.40 -2.99 3.92
CA GLU A 21 -9.60 -3.78 4.85
C GLU A 21 -8.18 -4.09 4.35
N SER A 22 -7.91 -3.91 3.06
CA SER A 22 -6.60 -4.16 2.44
C SER A 22 -5.56 -3.19 2.98
N ARG A 23 -4.42 -3.70 3.47
CA ARG A 23 -3.35 -2.89 4.07
C ARG A 23 -2.72 -1.92 3.06
N VAL A 24 -2.49 -2.40 1.84
CA VAL A 24 -2.01 -1.63 0.68
C VAL A 24 -2.78 -2.08 -0.55
N VAL A 25 -3.18 -1.13 -1.40
CA VAL A 25 -3.84 -1.39 -2.69
C VAL A 25 -3.03 -0.75 -3.80
N VAL A 26 -2.71 -1.52 -4.84
CA VAL A 26 -2.03 -1.05 -6.05
C VAL A 26 -2.97 -1.23 -7.24
N ASP A 27 -3.48 -0.14 -7.79
CA ASP A 27 -4.29 -0.12 -9.01
C ASP A 27 -3.61 0.77 -10.06
N GLY A 28 -2.87 0.15 -10.97
CA GLY A 28 -2.13 0.84 -12.02
C GLY A 28 -1.08 1.80 -11.44
N LYS A 29 -1.36 3.10 -11.43
CA LYS A 29 -0.50 4.17 -10.89
C LYS A 29 -0.98 4.71 -9.54
N LEU A 30 -2.10 4.22 -9.02
CA LEU A 30 -2.61 4.60 -7.70
C LEU A 30 -2.12 3.57 -6.67
N ILE A 31 -1.43 4.05 -5.64
CA ILE A 31 -1.05 3.25 -4.49
C ILE A 31 -1.66 3.92 -3.27
N THR A 32 -2.44 3.17 -2.49
CA THR A 32 -3.07 3.66 -1.25
C THR A 32 -2.82 2.68 -0.11
N SER A 33 -2.90 3.17 1.14
CA SER A 33 -2.62 2.40 2.35
C SER A 33 -3.48 2.90 3.51
N ARG A 34 -3.62 2.10 4.57
CA ARG A 34 -4.58 2.35 5.67
C ARG A 34 -4.11 3.35 6.73
N GLY A 35 -2.83 3.43 7.04
CA GLY A 35 -2.36 4.37 8.07
C GLY A 35 -0.97 4.07 8.61
N PRO A 36 -0.63 4.60 9.80
CA PRO A 36 0.72 4.51 10.35
C PRO A 36 1.25 3.07 10.43
N GLY A 37 0.41 2.12 10.86
CA GLY A 37 0.76 0.71 11.00
C GLY A 37 0.96 -0.06 9.68
N THR A 38 0.69 0.55 8.52
CA THR A 38 0.88 -0.02 7.18
C THR A 38 1.88 0.80 6.34
N SER A 39 2.59 1.76 6.96
CA SER A 39 3.50 2.67 6.27
C SER A 39 4.68 1.96 5.62
N ILE A 40 5.23 0.93 6.28
CA ILE A 40 6.37 0.18 5.76
C ILE A 40 5.97 -0.59 4.49
N GLU A 41 4.86 -1.32 4.52
CA GLU A 41 4.34 -2.05 3.36
C GLU A 41 4.00 -1.09 2.22
N PHE A 42 3.45 0.09 2.53
CA PHE A 42 3.15 1.12 1.54
C PHE A 42 4.42 1.64 0.86
N ALA A 43 5.46 1.95 1.63
CA ALA A 43 6.74 2.39 1.10
C ALA A 43 7.39 1.29 0.23
N LEU A 44 7.37 0.04 0.69
CA LEU A 44 7.90 -1.09 -0.07
C LEU A 44 7.12 -1.33 -1.37
N ALA A 45 5.80 -1.16 -1.38
CA ALA A 45 4.99 -1.23 -2.60
C ALA A 45 5.34 -0.12 -3.61
N ILE A 46 5.68 1.09 -3.13
CA ILE A 46 6.17 2.18 -3.98
C ILE A 46 7.55 1.81 -4.57
N VAL A 47 8.46 1.30 -3.74
CA VAL A 47 9.79 0.85 -4.20
C VAL A 47 9.62 -0.25 -5.25
N GLU A 48 8.79 -1.26 -5.00
CA GLU A 48 8.53 -2.34 -5.95
C GLU A 48 7.97 -1.80 -7.27
N LYS A 49 7.06 -0.82 -7.21
CA LYS A 49 6.46 -0.22 -8.40
C LYS A 49 7.44 0.57 -9.26
N LEU A 50 8.37 1.28 -8.64
CA LEU A 50 9.29 2.21 -9.32
C LEU A 50 10.64 1.58 -9.67
N LEU A 51 11.15 0.72 -8.79
CA LEU A 51 12.51 0.16 -8.84
C LEU A 51 12.53 -1.37 -8.98
N GLY A 52 11.37 -2.02 -8.93
CA GLY A 52 11.24 -3.46 -9.06
C GLY A 52 11.31 -4.22 -7.73
N ARG A 53 10.82 -5.47 -7.78
CA ARG A 53 10.64 -6.34 -6.61
C ARG A 53 11.93 -6.65 -5.87
N GLU A 54 13.03 -6.85 -6.58
CA GLU A 54 14.33 -7.18 -5.97
C GLU A 54 14.80 -6.06 -5.04
N LYS A 55 14.68 -4.80 -5.47
CA LYS A 55 15.05 -3.64 -4.64
C LYS A 55 14.15 -3.50 -3.42
N ALA A 56 12.85 -3.76 -3.55
CA ALA A 56 11.94 -3.76 -2.41
C ALA A 56 12.32 -4.83 -1.38
N LEU A 57 12.66 -6.05 -1.81
CA LEU A 57 13.11 -7.13 -0.93
C LEU A 57 14.46 -6.82 -0.25
N GLU A 58 15.40 -6.20 -0.96
CA GLU A 58 16.67 -5.74 -0.38
C GLU A 58 16.44 -4.75 0.76
N ILE A 59 15.62 -3.72 0.54
CA ILE A 59 15.29 -2.71 1.56
C ILE A 59 14.53 -3.34 2.73
N ALA A 60 13.55 -4.21 2.45
CA ALA A 60 12.79 -4.92 3.48
C ALA A 60 13.71 -5.74 4.41
N LYS A 61 14.71 -6.44 3.83
CA LYS A 61 15.71 -7.19 4.62
C LYS A 61 16.54 -6.26 5.50
N ALA A 62 17.02 -5.15 4.94
CA ALA A 62 17.82 -4.17 5.70
C ALA A 62 17.03 -3.53 6.85
N MET A 63 15.71 -3.39 6.69
CA MET A 63 14.80 -2.86 7.70
C MET A 63 14.26 -3.91 8.70
N LEU A 64 14.62 -5.19 8.54
CA LEU A 64 14.14 -6.31 9.37
C LEU A 64 12.61 -6.49 9.34
N VAL A 65 12.00 -6.34 8.15
CA VAL A 65 10.54 -6.43 7.94
C VAL A 65 10.15 -7.48 6.90
N VAL A 66 10.99 -8.52 6.77
CA VAL A 66 10.78 -9.69 5.90
C VAL A 66 10.24 -10.90 6.62
#